data_AF-A0A973BJ12-F1
#
_entry.id   AF-A0A973BJ12-F1
#
_cell.length_a   1.000
_cell.length_b   1.000
_cell.length_c   1.000
_cell.angle_alpha   90.00
_cell.angle_beta   90.00
_cell.angle_gamma   90.00
#
_symmetry.space_group_name_H-M   'P 1'
#
loop_
_entity.id
_entity.type
_entity.pdbx_description
1 polymer ?
#
loop_
_entity_poly.entity_id
_entity_poly.type
_entity_poly.pdbx_seq_one_letter_code
_entity_poly.pdbx_strand_id
1 'polypeptide(L)'
;MTKRIFKENSFVGFEFLPAEAISNSIKIYHPFASLANEYFSNKGFDVTALECGSIKISFENLAKKEKIALAEEIKYFLKSSRQKVIKDFLIYKKWY
;
A
#
# COMPACT_ATOMS: atom_id res chain seq x y z
N MET A 1 -13.21 -31.89 23.39
CA MET A 1 -13.16 -31.54 21.95
C MET A 1 -14.21 -30.45 21.74
N THR A 2 -13.95 -29.24 21.28
CA THR A 2 -12.84 -28.67 20.52
C THR A 2 -12.73 -27.21 20.98
N LYS A 3 -11.52 -26.78 21.38
CA LYS A 3 -11.21 -25.38 21.69
C LYS A 3 -11.49 -24.53 20.45
N ARG A 4 -12.63 -23.84 20.39
CA ARG A 4 -12.74 -22.63 19.56
C ARG A 4 -12.20 -21.50 20.42
N ILE A 5 -10.90 -21.23 20.29
CA ILE A 5 -10.30 -20.01 20.80
C ILE A 5 -10.90 -18.87 19.97
N PHE A 6 -12.06 -18.38 20.40
CA PHE A 6 -12.45 -17.01 20.13
C PHE A 6 -11.40 -16.14 20.83
N LYS A 7 -10.38 -15.68 20.09
CA LYS A 7 -9.77 -14.38 20.37
C LYS A 7 -10.86 -13.37 19.99
N GLU A 8 -11.75 -12.94 20.88
CA GLU A 8 -11.47 -12.01 21.99
C GLU A 8 -10.62 -10.84 21.47
N ASN A 9 -11.31 -9.87 20.86
CA ASN A 9 -10.99 -8.45 20.86
C ASN A 9 -9.49 -8.08 20.95
N SER A 10 -8.67 -8.48 19.98
CA SER A 10 -7.29 -7.99 19.91
C SER A 10 -7.27 -6.57 19.34
N PHE A 11 -7.48 -5.57 20.20
CA PHE A 11 -7.03 -4.19 20.00
C PHE A 11 -5.55 -4.08 20.45
N VAL A 12 -4.66 -4.87 19.81
CA VAL A 12 -3.21 -4.85 20.05
C VAL A 12 -2.49 -5.01 18.72
N GLY A 13 -1.73 -3.99 18.31
CA GLY A 13 -0.88 -4.04 17.11
C GLY A 13 -1.55 -3.57 15.81
N PHE A 14 -1.86 -2.28 15.72
CA PHE A 14 -2.36 -1.61 14.51
C PHE A 14 -1.30 -1.64 13.38
N GLU A 15 -1.09 -2.80 12.73
CA GLU A 15 -0.35 -2.88 11.47
C GLU A 15 -1.29 -2.52 10.32
N PHE A 16 -1.53 -1.23 10.12
CA PHE A 16 -1.95 -0.76 8.79
C PHE A 16 -0.71 -0.84 7.90
N LEU A 17 -0.51 -2.00 7.28
CA LEU A 17 0.48 -2.09 6.21
C LEU A 17 0.03 -1.11 5.12
N PRO A 18 0.94 -0.25 4.62
CA PRO A 18 0.57 0.78 3.64
C PRO A 18 0.14 0.18 2.29
N ALA A 19 0.17 -1.15 2.16
CA ALA A 19 -0.32 -1.87 1.02
C ALA A 19 -0.88 -3.26 1.40
N GLU A 20 -1.79 -3.77 0.58
CA GLU A 20 -2.40 -5.11 0.68
C GLU A 20 -2.43 -5.76 -0.70
N ALA A 21 -1.97 -7.01 -0.78
CA ALA A 21 -1.99 -7.79 -2.02
C ALA A 21 -3.40 -8.36 -2.27
N ILE A 22 -3.93 -8.16 -3.46
CA ILE A 22 -5.26 -8.63 -3.89
C ILE A 22 -5.10 -9.36 -5.22
N SER A 23 -5.08 -10.70 -5.19
CA SER A 23 -4.98 -11.55 -6.39
C SER A 23 -3.92 -11.03 -7.39
N ASN A 24 -4.33 -10.47 -8.53
CA ASN A 24 -3.47 -9.87 -9.56
C ASN A 24 -3.27 -8.36 -9.41
N SER A 25 -3.26 -7.85 -8.18
CA SER A 25 -3.08 -6.43 -7.93
C SER A 25 -2.56 -6.19 -6.52
N ILE A 26 -2.14 -4.96 -6.27
CA ILE A 26 -1.90 -4.48 -4.92
C ILE A 26 -2.68 -3.20 -4.69
N LYS A 27 -3.30 -3.10 -3.52
CA LYS A 27 -3.90 -1.87 -3.03
C LYS A 27 -2.87 -1.14 -2.20
N ILE A 28 -2.62 0.14 -2.48
CA ILE A 28 -1.79 1.01 -1.67
C ILE A 28 -2.70 2.03 -0.98
N TYR A 29 -2.63 2.09 0.34
CA TYR A 29 -3.48 2.92 1.16
C TYR A 29 -3.00 4.36 1.22
N HIS A 30 -3.92 5.29 1.41
CA HIS A 30 -3.58 6.63 1.90
C HIS A 30 -2.81 6.51 3.23
N PRO A 31 -1.75 7.30 3.49
CA PRO A 31 -1.25 8.44 2.70
C PRO A 31 -0.23 8.11 1.60
N PHE A 32 0.16 6.85 1.42
CA PHE A 32 1.19 6.46 0.45
C PHE A 32 0.71 6.52 -1.00
N ALA A 33 -0.60 6.42 -1.19
CA ALA A 33 -1.25 6.32 -2.49
C ALA A 33 -0.90 7.45 -3.48
N SER A 34 -0.82 8.70 -3.04
CA SER A 34 -0.52 9.83 -3.95
C SER A 34 0.89 9.73 -4.54
N LEU A 35 1.89 9.50 -3.68
CA LEU A 35 3.28 9.31 -4.12
C LEU A 35 3.43 8.06 -4.99
N ALA A 36 2.69 6.99 -4.65
CA ALA A 36 2.73 5.76 -5.42
C ALA A 36 2.09 5.96 -6.81
N ASN A 37 0.99 6.70 -6.88
CA ASN A 37 0.33 7.01 -8.14
C ASN A 37 1.28 7.74 -9.09
N GLU A 38 1.95 8.80 -8.61
CA GLU A 38 2.94 9.54 -9.40
C GLU A 38 4.09 8.62 -9.85
N TYR A 39 4.66 7.84 -8.93
CA TYR A 39 5.80 6.99 -9.21
C TYR A 39 5.51 5.87 -10.22
N PHE A 40 4.43 5.11 -10.01
CA PHE A 40 4.11 3.94 -10.83
C PHE A 40 3.42 4.31 -12.14
N SER A 41 2.62 5.38 -12.19
CA SER A 41 2.05 5.85 -13.46
C SER A 41 3.13 6.35 -14.41
N ASN A 42 4.15 7.05 -13.90
CA ASN A 42 5.30 7.49 -14.71
C ASN A 42 6.14 6.32 -15.26
N LYS A 43 6.02 5.13 -14.66
CA LYS A 43 6.64 3.89 -15.15
C LYS A 43 5.75 3.08 -16.09
N GLY A 44 4.55 3.58 -16.41
CA GLY A 44 3.61 2.93 -17.32
C GLY A 44 2.80 1.79 -16.69
N PHE A 45 2.75 1.69 -15.35
CA PHE A 45 1.86 0.72 -14.71
C PHE A 45 0.41 1.17 -14.76
N ASP A 46 -0.50 0.19 -14.82
CA ASP A 46 -1.93 0.42 -14.73
C ASP A 46 -2.33 0.69 -13.27
N VAL A 47 -2.59 1.96 -12.97
CA VAL A 47 -2.94 2.45 -11.64
C VAL A 47 -4.38 2.98 -11.67
N THR A 48 -5.22 2.45 -10.78
CA THR A 48 -6.61 2.88 -10.62
C THR A 48 -6.82 3.53 -9.26
N ALA A 49 -7.51 4.67 -9.22
CA ALA A 49 -7.94 5.27 -7.96
C ALA A 49 -9.04 4.41 -7.28
N LEU A 50 -8.98 4.33 -5.95
CA LEU A 50 -9.96 3.65 -5.11
C LEU A 50 -10.53 4.63 -4.06
N GLU A 51 -11.54 4.17 -3.32
CA GLU A 51 -12.11 4.89 -2.20
C GLU A 51 -11.07 5.26 -1.12
N CYS A 52 -11.40 6.27 -0.31
CA CYS A 52 -10.56 6.78 0.77
C CYS A 52 -9.16 7.25 0.31
N GLY A 53 -9.03 7.66 -0.96
CA GLY A 53 -7.77 8.12 -1.55
C GLY A 53 -6.71 7.03 -1.69
N SER A 54 -7.12 5.76 -1.69
CA SER A 54 -6.23 4.62 -1.97
C SER A 54 -6.06 4.44 -3.49
N ILE A 55 -5.07 3.66 -3.90
CA ILE A 55 -4.92 3.24 -5.30
C ILE A 55 -4.78 1.73 -5.41
N LYS A 56 -5.02 1.21 -6.61
CA LYS A 56 -4.78 -0.17 -7.01
C LYS A 56 -3.76 -0.17 -8.14
N ILE A 57 -2.76 -1.03 -8.08
CA ILE A 57 -1.84 -1.29 -9.20
C ILE A 57 -2.14 -2.69 -9.72
N SER A 58 -2.49 -2.80 -11.01
CA SER A 58 -2.80 -4.07 -11.66
C SER A 58 -1.53 -4.79 -12.13
N PHE A 59 -1.53 -6.12 -12.02
CA PHE A 59 -0.48 -7.03 -12.46
C PHE A 59 -0.96 -8.01 -13.53
N GLU A 60 -2.18 -7.84 -14.06
CA GLU A 60 -2.80 -8.82 -14.98
C GLU A 60 -1.93 -9.10 -16.21
N ASN A 61 -1.29 -8.06 -16.74
CA ASN A 61 -0.48 -8.14 -17.95
C ASN A 61 1.00 -8.47 -17.69
N LEU A 62 1.40 -8.73 -16.44
CA LEU A 62 2.81 -8.95 -16.08
C LEU A 62 3.16 -10.45 -16.03
N ALA A 63 4.33 -10.79 -16.56
CA ALA A 63 4.92 -12.11 -16.39
C ALA A 63 5.33 -12.35 -14.92
N LYS A 64 5.49 -13.63 -14.54
CA LYS A 64 5.86 -14.00 -13.15
C LYS A 64 7.13 -13.30 -12.65
N LYS A 65 8.15 -13.13 -13.51
CA LYS A 65 9.40 -12.44 -13.16
C LYS A 65 9.16 -10.95 -12.89
N GLU A 66 8.33 -10.30 -13.70
CA GLU A 66 7.97 -8.89 -13.56
C GLU A 66 7.14 -8.64 -12.31
N LYS A 67 6.22 -9.56 -11.97
CA LYS A 67 5.46 -9.52 -10.71
C LYS A 67 6.37 -9.53 -9.49
N ILE A 68 7.43 -10.36 -9.49
CA ILE A 68 8.41 -10.40 -8.39
C ILE A 68 9.22 -9.10 -8.33
N ALA A 69 9.69 -8.60 -9.48
CA ALA A 69 10.44 -7.35 -9.54
C ALA A 69 9.61 -6.17 -9.03
N LEU A 70 8.35 -6.07 -9.47
CA LEU A 70 7.42 -5.05 -9.02
C LEU A 70 7.11 -5.16 -7.51
N ALA A 71 6.96 -6.37 -6.98
CA ALA A 71 6.75 -6.56 -5.55
C ALA A 71 7.94 -6.05 -4.71
N GLU A 72 9.18 -6.31 -5.13
CA GLU A 72 10.38 -5.77 -4.47
C GLU A 72 10.48 -4.25 -4.64
N GLU A 73 10.13 -3.74 -5.81
CA GLU A 73 10.09 -2.30 -6.07
C GLU A 73 9.07 -1.58 -5.19
N ILE A 74 7.86 -2.13 -5.03
CA ILE A 74 6.84 -1.60 -4.13
C ILE A 74 7.35 -1.61 -2.68
N LYS A 75 8.00 -2.68 -2.22
CA LYS A 75 8.61 -2.72 -0.88
C LYS A 75 9.64 -1.61 -0.70
N TYR A 76 10.52 -1.44 -1.68
CA TYR A 76 11.54 -0.39 -1.66
C TYR A 76 10.88 1.00 -1.61
N PHE A 77 9.94 1.25 -2.51
CA PHE A 77 9.17 2.49 -2.59
C PHE A 77 8.49 2.83 -1.25
N LEU A 78 7.79 1.87 -0.66
CA LEU A 78 7.10 2.04 0.62
C LEU A 78 8.07 2.32 1.77
N LYS A 79 9.30 1.80 1.71
CA LYS A 79 10.35 2.07 2.70
C LYS A 79 10.95 3.46 2.52
N SER A 80 11.26 3.86 1.28
CA SER A 80 11.88 5.16 0.98
C SER A 80 10.89 6.33 1.13
N SER A 81 9.61 6.12 0.86
CA SER A 81 8.58 7.16 0.94
C SER A 81 8.16 7.52 2.37
N ARG A 82 8.45 6.66 3.38
CA ARG A 82 7.97 6.85 4.77
C ARG A 82 8.28 8.24 5.32
N GLN A 83 9.53 8.70 5.17
CA GLN A 83 9.93 9.99 5.75
C GLN A 83 9.21 11.16 5.07
N LYS A 84 9.01 11.10 3.75
CA LYS A 84 8.28 12.11 3.00
C LYS A 84 6.81 12.13 3.42
N VAL A 85 6.18 10.96 3.50
CA VAL A 85 4.81 10.82 4.02
C VAL A 85 4.66 11.40 5.43
N ILE A 86 5.58 11.08 6.35
CA ILE A 86 5.53 11.61 7.72
C ILE A 86 5.62 13.15 7.71
N LYS A 87 6.55 13.72 6.94
CA LYS A 87 6.71 15.18 6.84
C LYS A 87 5.48 15.85 6.24
N ASP A 88 5.01 15.35 5.11
CA ASP A 88 3.98 15.99 4.29
C ASP A 88 2.58 15.80 4.91
N PHE A 89 2.29 14.63 5.50
CA PHE A 89 0.96 14.32 6.03
C PHE A 89 0.84 14.42 7.54
N LEU A 90 1.84 13.99 8.33
CA LEU A 90 1.71 13.91 9.79
C LEU A 90 2.19 15.19 10.49
N ILE A 91 3.25 15.83 9.98
CA ILE A 91 3.81 17.04 10.61
C ILE A 91 3.11 18.29 10.09
N TYR A 92 2.78 18.35 8.79
CA TYR A 92 2.24 19.57 8.16
C TYR A 92 0.74 19.82 8.43
N LYS A 93 -0.03 18.84 8.93
CA LYS A 93 -1.44 19.03 9.32
C LYS A 93 -1.65 19.73 10.67
N LYS A 94 -0.60 20.20 11.34
CA LYS A 94 -0.72 20.94 12.62
C LYS A 94 -1.19 22.40 12.49
N TRP A 95 -1.49 22.89 11.28
CA TRP A 95 -1.81 24.29 11.05
C TRP A 95 -3.07 24.43 10.20
N TYR A 96 -4.24 24.22 10.81
CA TYR A 96 -5.50 24.92 10.53
C TYR A 96 -6.42 24.81 11.75
#